data_AF-A0A914K245-F1
#
_entry.id   AF-A0A914K245-F1
#
_cell.length_a   1.000
_cell.length_b   1.000
_cell.length_c   1.000
_cell.angle_alpha   90.00
_cell.angle_beta   90.00
_cell.angle_gamma   90.00
#
_symmetry.space_group_name_H-M   'P 1'
#
loop_
_entity.id
_entity.type
_entity.pdbx_description
1 polymer ?
#
loop_
_entity_poly.entity_id
_entity_poly.type
_entity_poly.pdbx_seq_one_letter_code
_entity_poly.pdbx_strand_id
1 'polypeptide(L)'
;MTQPKSKYSTYDIVQFQMFACGDVEYPIDECVHFVDSTVISHMKNTVQNCLKSMKNRNADKPEVYDLLIWYKNNPKLLKRMYDYFVLLNTNYSKLYANTEENDESDDDVETMTEDANISNSLANNIISAVEKFEDGEKMKKFLLDPEFVDQTKCMRNQRIAERAKSMSTEKYKRFSLARSYSFVRSKGNFSQEYLQGFRSSIDAPESFDRDLLNLLNFCALEMLYVLIERADKIRRAELGNMATNTKFGAIQLEHYQAAAAPVGKKSSVTSPPAKKRRKQ
;
A
#
# COMPACT_ATOMS: atom_id res chain seq x y z
N MET A 1 -19.40 26.96 17.71
CA MET A 1 -19.59 25.95 16.64
C MET A 1 -18.35 25.06 16.61
N THR A 2 -18.39 23.93 17.29
CA THR A 2 -17.36 22.89 17.19
C THR A 2 -17.48 22.21 15.84
N GLN A 3 -16.44 22.28 15.01
CA GLN A 3 -16.41 21.50 13.77
C GLN A 3 -16.59 20.01 14.11
N PRO A 4 -17.39 19.25 13.33
CA PRO A 4 -17.49 17.82 13.53
C PRO A 4 -16.09 17.20 13.40
N LYS A 5 -15.69 16.38 14.38
CA LYS A 5 -14.44 15.61 14.28
C LYS A 5 -14.50 14.78 12.99
N SER A 6 -13.49 14.94 12.14
CA SER A 6 -13.40 14.15 10.90
C SER A 6 -13.43 12.66 11.22
N LYS A 7 -14.14 11.89 10.39
CA LYS A 7 -14.17 10.42 10.43
C LYS A 7 -12.91 9.80 9.82
N TYR A 8 -12.02 10.62 9.27
CA TYR A 8 -10.76 10.18 8.70
C TYR A 8 -9.67 10.06 9.77
N SER A 9 -8.99 8.94 9.79
CA SER A 9 -7.87 8.65 10.68
C SER A 9 -6.87 7.76 9.92
N THR A 10 -5.65 8.25 9.70
CA THR A 10 -4.58 7.43 9.10
C THR A 10 -4.29 6.21 9.97
N TYR A 11 -4.30 6.38 11.29
CA TYR A 11 -4.18 5.32 12.28
C TYR A 11 -5.19 4.19 12.04
N ASP A 12 -6.49 4.51 11.87
CA ASP A 12 -7.53 3.49 11.69
C ASP A 12 -7.32 2.71 10.39
N ILE A 13 -6.97 3.43 9.32
CA ILE A 13 -6.68 2.84 8.01
C ILE A 13 -5.47 1.91 8.11
N VAL A 14 -4.39 2.35 8.77
CA VAL A 14 -3.19 1.55 9.01
C VAL A 14 -3.50 0.32 9.83
N GLN A 15 -4.30 0.43 10.90
CA GLN A 15 -4.72 -0.69 11.72
C GLN A 15 -5.49 -1.73 10.89
N PHE A 16 -6.47 -1.30 10.08
CA PHE A 16 -7.20 -2.18 9.17
C PHE A 16 -6.26 -2.85 8.16
N GLN A 17 -5.32 -2.11 7.58
CA GLN A 17 -4.36 -2.67 6.64
C GLN A 17 -3.39 -3.66 7.31
N MET A 18 -2.92 -3.39 8.52
CA MET A 18 -2.09 -4.33 9.30
C MET A 18 -2.82 -5.67 9.49
N PHE A 19 -4.09 -5.61 9.90
CA PHE A 19 -4.93 -6.80 10.00
C PHE A 19 -5.13 -7.47 8.64
N ALA A 20 -5.41 -6.72 7.56
CA ALA A 20 -5.61 -7.28 6.23
C ALA A 20 -4.35 -7.96 5.66
N CYS A 21 -3.17 -7.42 5.96
CA CYS A 21 -1.89 -7.84 5.38
C CYS A 21 -1.24 -9.03 6.09
N GLY A 22 -1.61 -9.32 7.35
CA GLY A 22 -1.09 -10.51 8.03
C GLY A 22 -0.99 -10.43 9.55
N ASP A 23 -1.12 -9.26 10.16
CA ASP A 23 -1.10 -9.13 11.62
C ASP A 23 -2.43 -9.61 12.25
N VAL A 24 -2.55 -9.54 13.57
CA VAL A 24 -3.81 -9.82 14.28
C VAL A 24 -4.87 -8.74 14.03
N GLU A 25 -6.11 -9.02 14.43
CA GLU A 25 -7.26 -8.11 14.25
C GLU A 25 -7.08 -6.78 14.97
N TYR A 26 -6.44 -6.83 16.15
CA TYR A 26 -6.08 -5.68 16.94
C TYR A 26 -4.56 -5.70 17.15
N PRO A 27 -3.78 -5.13 16.20
CA PRO A 27 -2.35 -4.97 16.36
C PRO A 27 -2.01 -4.19 17.62
N ILE A 28 -0.77 -4.35 18.10
CA ILE A 28 -0.28 -3.57 19.24
C ILE A 28 -0.29 -2.09 18.88
N ASP A 29 -0.85 -1.26 19.76
CA ASP A 29 -1.05 0.18 19.53
C ASP A 29 0.24 0.92 19.12
N GLU A 30 1.33 0.65 19.82
CA GLU A 30 2.66 1.21 19.52
C GLU A 30 3.15 0.79 18.12
N CYS A 31 2.84 -0.42 17.66
CA CYS A 31 3.15 -0.86 16.30
C CYS A 31 2.33 -0.09 15.26
N VAL A 32 1.05 0.18 15.53
CA VAL A 32 0.20 0.98 14.62
C VAL A 32 0.77 2.39 14.48
N HIS A 33 1.11 3.05 15.59
CA HIS A 33 1.73 4.37 15.57
C HIS A 33 3.07 4.39 14.83
N PHE A 34 3.92 3.38 15.03
CA PHE A 34 5.19 3.26 14.31
C PHE A 34 4.99 3.09 12.80
N VAL A 35 4.08 2.21 12.39
CA VAL A 35 3.80 1.94 10.98
C VAL A 35 3.18 3.19 10.32
N ASP A 36 2.21 3.83 10.98
CA ASP A 36 1.55 5.04 10.50
C ASP A 36 2.57 6.18 10.29
N SER A 37 3.33 6.52 11.32
CA SER A 37 4.36 7.56 11.23
C SER A 37 5.42 7.26 10.17
N THR A 38 5.83 5.99 10.04
CA THR A 38 6.78 5.56 9.02
C THR A 38 6.21 5.79 7.61
N VAL A 39 4.99 5.32 7.34
CA VAL A 39 4.39 5.46 6.00
C VAL A 39 4.11 6.91 5.68
N ILE A 40 3.49 7.67 6.58
CA ILE A 40 3.18 9.09 6.36
C ILE A 40 4.46 9.90 6.13
N SER A 41 5.54 9.67 6.90
CA SER A 41 6.83 10.34 6.68
C SER A 41 7.41 10.06 5.29
N HIS A 42 7.36 8.81 4.83
CA HIS A 42 7.82 8.47 3.48
C HIS A 42 6.92 9.05 2.39
N MET A 43 5.61 9.12 2.61
CA MET A 43 4.69 9.73 1.66
C MET A 43 4.92 11.23 1.54
N LYS A 44 5.18 11.94 2.65
CA LYS A 44 5.62 13.35 2.63
C LYS A 44 6.89 13.53 1.80
N ASN A 45 7.89 12.66 1.98
CA ASN A 45 9.11 12.69 1.17
C ASN A 45 8.81 12.42 -0.33
N THR A 46 7.87 11.54 -0.63
CA THR A 46 7.44 11.23 -2.01
C THR A 46 6.77 12.44 -2.66
N VAL A 47 5.92 13.17 -1.93
CA VAL A 47 5.32 14.44 -2.38
C VAL A 47 6.41 15.47 -2.69
N GLN A 48 7.38 15.66 -1.80
CA GLN A 48 8.49 16.60 -2.03
C GLN A 48 9.35 16.21 -3.25
N ASN A 49 9.61 14.92 -3.43
CA ASN A 49 10.32 14.38 -4.58
C ASN A 49 9.56 14.65 -5.90
N CYS A 50 8.24 14.43 -5.91
CA CYS A 50 7.38 14.75 -7.06
C CYS A 50 7.44 16.25 -7.39
N LEU A 51 7.30 17.13 -6.39
CA LEU A 51 7.42 18.58 -6.57
C LEU A 51 8.80 19.00 -7.09
N LYS A 52 9.87 18.31 -6.68
CA LYS A 52 11.22 18.54 -7.21
C LYS A 52 11.32 18.17 -8.69
N SER A 53 10.75 17.04 -9.11
CA SER A 53 10.70 16.65 -10.52
C SER A 53 9.92 17.67 -11.37
N MET A 54 8.77 18.12 -10.88
CA MET A 54 7.96 19.16 -11.53
C MET A 54 8.78 20.45 -11.75
N LYS A 55 9.50 20.90 -10.72
CA LYS A 55 10.39 22.07 -10.82
C LYS A 55 11.53 21.85 -11.81
N ASN A 56 12.14 20.67 -11.84
CA ASN A 56 13.20 20.35 -12.80
C ASN A 56 12.70 20.38 -14.26
N ARG A 57 11.41 20.10 -14.48
CA ARG A 57 10.73 20.22 -15.78
C ARG A 57 10.29 21.65 -16.10
N ASN A 58 10.49 22.60 -15.19
CA ASN A 58 10.00 23.98 -15.27
C ASN A 58 8.47 24.06 -15.48
N ALA A 59 7.72 23.23 -14.77
CA ALA A 59 6.26 23.22 -14.81
C ALA A 59 5.64 23.81 -13.54
N ASP A 60 4.46 24.41 -13.67
CA ASP A 60 3.70 24.99 -12.56
C ASP A 60 2.79 23.98 -11.84
N LYS A 61 2.46 22.86 -12.50
CA LYS A 61 1.59 21.80 -11.98
C LYS A 61 2.29 20.42 -12.07
N PRO A 62 2.22 19.60 -11.01
CA PRO A 62 2.77 18.26 -11.02
C PRO A 62 1.93 17.35 -11.92
N GLU A 63 2.61 16.46 -12.64
CA GLU A 63 2.02 15.42 -13.48
C GLU A 63 2.38 14.03 -12.96
N VAL A 64 1.68 13.00 -13.44
CA VAL A 64 1.99 11.58 -13.16
C VAL A 64 3.47 11.27 -13.42
N TYR A 65 4.06 11.82 -14.48
CA TYR A 65 5.48 11.70 -14.79
C TYR A 65 6.40 12.11 -13.63
N ASP A 66 6.09 13.23 -12.98
CA ASP A 66 6.93 13.81 -11.91
C ASP A 66 7.02 12.88 -10.69
N LEU A 67 5.97 12.08 -10.46
CA LEU A 67 5.94 11.02 -9.46
C LEU A 67 6.66 9.76 -9.96
N LEU A 68 6.32 9.26 -11.16
CA LEU A 68 6.79 7.95 -11.63
C LEU A 68 8.28 7.91 -11.93
N ILE A 69 8.91 9.05 -12.26
CA ILE A 69 10.35 9.09 -12.56
C ILE A 69 11.21 8.60 -11.40
N TRP A 70 10.74 8.74 -10.16
CA TRP A 70 11.41 8.23 -8.95
C TRP A 70 11.38 6.71 -8.82
N TYR A 71 10.47 6.06 -9.54
CA TYR A 71 10.28 4.60 -9.56
C TYR A 71 10.77 3.96 -10.86
N LYS A 72 11.42 4.72 -11.77
CA LYS A 72 11.87 4.23 -13.08
C LYS A 72 12.76 2.97 -13.01
N ASN A 73 13.54 2.84 -11.94
CA ASN A 73 14.44 1.70 -11.71
C ASN A 73 13.74 0.49 -11.06
N ASN A 74 12.42 0.57 -10.82
CA ASN A 74 11.62 -0.51 -10.25
C ASN A 74 10.46 -0.89 -11.19
N PRO A 75 10.76 -1.55 -12.33
CA PRO A 75 9.76 -1.90 -13.34
C PRO A 75 8.61 -2.73 -12.75
N LYS A 76 8.90 -3.66 -11.83
CA LYS A 76 7.88 -4.50 -11.21
C LYS A 76 6.87 -3.68 -10.38
N LEU A 77 7.32 -2.66 -9.66
CA LEU A 77 6.43 -1.76 -8.94
C LEU A 77 5.54 -0.97 -9.89
N LEU A 78 6.10 -0.44 -10.98
CA LEU A 78 5.33 0.26 -12.02
C LEU A 78 4.28 -0.66 -12.67
N LYS A 79 4.62 -1.93 -12.93
CA LYS A 79 3.65 -2.95 -13.39
C LYS A 79 2.55 -3.19 -12.38
N ARG A 80 2.89 -3.36 -11.09
CA ARG A 80 1.88 -3.52 -10.04
C ARG A 80 0.94 -2.32 -9.95
N MET A 81 1.47 -1.11 -10.13
CA MET A 81 0.69 0.13 -10.14
C MET A 81 -0.25 0.19 -11.33
N TYR A 82 0.25 -0.08 -12.55
CA TYR A 82 -0.56 -0.15 -13.76
C TYR A 82 -1.69 -1.20 -13.62
N ASP A 83 -1.34 -2.43 -13.24
CA ASP A 83 -2.29 -3.54 -13.08
C ASP A 83 -3.34 -3.26 -12.01
N TYR A 84 -2.99 -2.50 -10.97
CA TYR A 84 -3.93 -2.11 -9.93
C TYR A 84 -5.07 -1.26 -10.50
N PHE A 85 -4.76 -0.26 -11.32
CA PHE A 85 -5.77 0.60 -11.92
C PHE A 85 -6.55 -0.08 -13.05
N VAL A 86 -5.91 -0.96 -13.84
CA VAL A 86 -6.62 -1.82 -14.81
C VAL A 86 -7.62 -2.75 -14.12
N LEU A 87 -7.21 -3.39 -13.01
CA LEU A 87 -8.08 -4.29 -12.25
C LEU A 87 -9.21 -3.53 -11.55
N LEU A 88 -8.94 -2.36 -10.97
CA LEU A 88 -9.97 -1.51 -10.39
C LEU A 88 -11.03 -1.16 -11.42
N ASN A 89 -10.63 -0.67 -12.61
CA ASN A 89 -11.55 -0.38 -13.71
C ASN A 89 -12.39 -1.62 -14.05
N THR A 90 -11.75 -2.77 -14.26
CA THR A 90 -12.44 -4.03 -14.58
C THR A 90 -13.44 -4.44 -13.50
N ASN A 91 -13.11 -4.25 -12.22
CA ASN A 91 -14.00 -4.58 -11.12
C ASN A 91 -15.19 -3.62 -11.06
N TYR A 92 -14.98 -2.32 -11.26
CA TYR A 92 -16.08 -1.35 -11.34
C TYR A 92 -17.00 -1.62 -12.52
N SER A 93 -16.45 -1.92 -13.70
CA SER A 93 -17.27 -2.27 -14.87
C SER A 93 -18.10 -3.55 -14.65
N LYS A 94 -17.55 -4.55 -13.94
CA LYS A 94 -18.29 -5.77 -13.58
C LYS A 94 -19.37 -5.52 -12.54
N LEU A 95 -19.10 -4.67 -11.54
CA LEU A 95 -20.10 -4.28 -10.55
C LEU A 95 -21.24 -3.53 -11.24
N TYR A 96 -20.91 -2.54 -12.08
CA TYR A 96 -21.88 -1.78 -12.88
C TYR A 96 -22.79 -2.68 -13.72
N ALA A 97 -22.22 -3.67 -14.43
CA ALA A 97 -23.00 -4.61 -15.22
C ALA A 97 -23.98 -5.46 -14.39
N ASN A 98 -23.67 -5.71 -13.12
CA ASN A 98 -24.54 -6.47 -12.20
C ASN A 98 -25.55 -5.59 -11.46
N THR A 99 -25.30 -4.28 -11.35
CA THR A 99 -26.23 -3.31 -10.75
C THR A 99 -27.33 -2.88 -11.71
N GLU A 100 -27.12 -2.96 -13.03
CA GLU A 100 -28.25 -2.83 -13.99
C GLU A 100 -29.30 -3.95 -13.80
N GLU A 101 -28.94 -5.06 -13.14
CA GLU A 101 -29.83 -6.19 -12.84
C GLU A 101 -30.42 -6.16 -11.41
N ASN A 102 -29.91 -5.32 -10.50
CA ASN A 102 -30.36 -5.24 -9.11
C ASN A 102 -30.65 -3.78 -8.74
N ASP A 103 -31.85 -3.46 -8.22
CA ASP A 103 -32.34 -2.14 -7.78
C ASP A 103 -31.42 -1.42 -6.74
N GLU A 104 -30.20 -1.05 -7.12
CA GLU A 104 -29.29 -0.19 -6.36
C GLU A 104 -29.63 1.29 -6.63
N SER A 105 -29.32 2.18 -5.68
CA SER A 105 -29.63 3.61 -5.83
C SER A 105 -28.77 4.29 -6.90
N ASP A 106 -29.38 5.21 -7.66
CA ASP A 106 -28.74 5.98 -8.73
C ASP A 106 -27.40 6.64 -8.30
N ASP A 107 -27.31 7.14 -7.07
CA ASP A 107 -26.10 7.77 -6.50
C ASP A 107 -24.89 6.80 -6.41
N ASP A 108 -25.15 5.52 -6.11
CA ASP A 108 -24.10 4.50 -6.02
C ASP A 108 -23.59 4.13 -7.41
N VAL A 109 -24.50 4.04 -8.40
CA VAL A 109 -24.18 3.74 -9.81
C VAL A 109 -23.36 4.86 -10.44
N GLU A 110 -23.69 6.12 -10.20
CA GLU A 110 -22.94 7.28 -10.68
C GLU A 110 -21.51 7.31 -10.09
N THR A 111 -21.40 7.07 -8.78
CA THR A 111 -20.10 7.01 -8.09
C THR A 111 -19.19 5.89 -8.63
N MET A 112 -19.75 4.70 -8.90
CA MET A 112 -19.00 3.59 -9.48
C MET A 112 -18.52 3.89 -10.91
N THR A 113 -19.34 4.59 -11.69
CA THR A 113 -19.01 4.99 -13.07
C THR A 113 -17.86 6.00 -13.11
N GLU A 114 -17.87 6.99 -12.22
CA GLU A 114 -16.76 7.93 -12.07
C GLU A 114 -15.45 7.22 -11.68
N ASP A 115 -15.52 6.30 -10.71
CA ASP A 115 -14.36 5.55 -10.24
C ASP A 115 -13.76 4.64 -11.33
N ALA A 116 -14.60 4.05 -12.19
CA ALA A 116 -14.17 3.29 -13.38
C ALA A 116 -13.42 4.19 -14.37
N ASN A 117 -14.00 5.34 -14.72
CA ASN A 117 -13.42 6.30 -15.64
C ASN A 117 -12.06 6.83 -15.16
N ILE A 118 -11.93 7.13 -13.87
CA ILE A 118 -10.69 7.60 -13.27
C ILE A 118 -9.63 6.49 -13.26
N SER A 119 -10.02 5.27 -12.91
CA SER A 119 -9.10 4.13 -12.95
C SER A 119 -8.57 3.88 -14.36
N ASN A 120 -9.42 4.00 -15.38
CA ASN A 120 -9.02 3.88 -16.78
C ASN A 120 -8.10 5.03 -17.23
N SER A 121 -8.45 6.28 -16.86
CA SER A 121 -7.63 7.46 -17.14
C SER A 121 -6.24 7.32 -16.51
N LEU A 122 -6.16 6.89 -15.25
CA LEU A 122 -4.91 6.64 -14.53
C LEU A 122 -4.04 5.58 -15.19
N ALA A 123 -4.62 4.46 -15.62
CA ALA A 123 -3.87 3.43 -16.34
C ALA A 123 -3.24 3.99 -17.62
N ASN A 124 -3.99 4.80 -18.39
CA ASN A 124 -3.46 5.46 -19.58
C ASN A 124 -2.40 6.52 -19.24
N ASN A 125 -2.63 7.32 -18.21
CA ASN A 125 -1.69 8.35 -17.75
C ASN A 125 -0.36 7.74 -17.27
N ILE A 126 -0.38 6.55 -16.66
CA ILE A 126 0.84 5.79 -16.33
C ILE A 126 1.61 5.43 -17.61
N ILE A 127 0.93 4.91 -18.64
CA ILE A 127 1.58 4.57 -19.91
C ILE A 127 2.20 5.80 -20.55
N SER A 128 1.43 6.89 -20.70
CA SER A 128 1.91 8.15 -21.28
C SER A 128 3.05 8.78 -20.48
N ALA A 129 3.07 8.62 -19.15
CA ALA A 129 4.18 9.09 -18.32
C ALA A 129 5.44 8.25 -18.52
N VAL A 130 5.30 6.92 -18.59
CA VAL A 130 6.42 6.00 -18.79
C VAL A 130 7.07 6.15 -20.16
N GLU A 131 6.31 6.45 -21.20
CA GLU A 131 6.84 6.75 -22.54
C GLU A 131 7.83 7.92 -22.55
N LYS A 132 7.69 8.86 -21.61
CA LYS A 132 8.61 10.00 -21.45
C LYS A 132 9.96 9.62 -20.81
N PHE A 133 10.15 8.36 -20.39
CA PHE A 133 11.45 7.88 -19.86
C PHE A 133 12.44 7.61 -20.99
N GLU A 134 13.75 7.62 -20.68
CA GLU A 134 14.82 7.29 -21.63
C GLU A 134 14.61 5.90 -22.27
N ASP A 135 14.21 4.89 -21.47
CA ASP A 135 13.85 3.54 -21.91
C ASP A 135 12.31 3.33 -22.00
N GLY A 136 11.56 4.39 -22.32
CA GLY A 136 10.11 4.43 -22.18
C GLY A 136 9.36 3.34 -22.96
N GLU A 137 9.74 3.10 -24.23
CA GLU A 137 9.13 2.06 -25.07
C GLU A 137 9.30 0.65 -24.48
N LYS A 138 10.50 0.34 -23.97
CA LYS A 138 10.78 -0.94 -23.32
C LYS A 138 9.96 -1.10 -22.04
N MET A 139 9.87 -0.04 -21.24
CA MET A 139 9.08 -0.05 -20.01
C MET A 139 7.59 -0.19 -20.32
N LYS A 140 7.05 0.55 -21.29
CA LYS A 140 5.66 0.42 -21.77
C LYS A 140 5.37 -1.01 -22.21
N LYS A 141 6.23 -1.60 -23.05
CA LYS A 141 6.08 -3.00 -23.48
C LYS A 141 6.03 -3.96 -22.30
N PHE A 142 6.86 -3.74 -21.28
CA PHE A 142 6.83 -4.52 -20.04
C PHE A 142 5.55 -4.30 -19.22
N LEU A 143 5.03 -3.07 -19.12
CA LEU A 143 3.79 -2.78 -18.42
C LEU A 143 2.57 -3.47 -19.07
N LEU A 144 2.57 -3.52 -20.39
CA LEU A 144 1.50 -4.11 -21.19
C LEU A 144 1.64 -5.63 -21.40
N ASP A 145 2.70 -6.26 -20.91
CA ASP A 145 2.94 -7.69 -21.04
C ASP A 145 1.91 -8.49 -20.20
N PRO A 146 0.98 -9.22 -20.83
CA PRO A 146 -0.02 -10.02 -20.12
C PRO A 146 0.57 -11.34 -19.58
N GLU A 147 1.71 -11.79 -20.10
CA GLU A 147 2.37 -13.03 -19.69
C GLU A 147 3.23 -12.83 -18.44
N PHE A 148 3.59 -11.58 -18.13
CA PHE A 148 4.37 -11.28 -16.94
C PHE A 148 3.57 -11.55 -15.66
N VAL A 149 4.05 -12.52 -14.88
CA VAL A 149 3.51 -12.85 -13.56
C VAL A 149 4.39 -12.27 -12.46
N ASP A 150 3.87 -11.31 -11.71
CA ASP A 150 4.53 -10.83 -10.49
C ASP A 150 4.41 -11.88 -9.36
N GLN A 151 5.41 -12.75 -9.27
CA GLN A 151 5.51 -13.77 -8.23
C GLN A 151 5.37 -13.21 -6.80
N THR A 152 5.83 -11.97 -6.54
CA THR A 152 5.70 -11.36 -5.21
C THR A 152 4.24 -11.08 -4.89
N LYS A 153 3.51 -10.48 -5.85
CA LYS A 153 2.07 -10.23 -5.72
C LYS A 153 1.27 -11.54 -5.65
N CYS A 154 1.62 -12.55 -6.44
CA CYS A 154 0.98 -13.86 -6.40
C CYS A 154 1.13 -14.53 -5.03
N MET A 155 2.35 -14.60 -4.49
CA MET A 155 2.61 -15.16 -3.16
C MET A 155 1.91 -14.38 -2.05
N ARG A 156 1.84 -13.05 -2.16
CA ARG A 156 1.06 -12.19 -1.26
C ARG A 156 -0.42 -12.60 -1.26
N ASN A 157 -1.03 -12.67 -2.43
CA ASN A 157 -2.44 -13.03 -2.59
C ASN A 157 -2.72 -14.45 -2.10
N GLN A 158 -1.80 -15.39 -2.34
CA GLN A 158 -1.91 -16.76 -1.83
C GLN A 158 -1.94 -16.79 -0.31
N ARG A 159 -1.01 -16.09 0.37
CA ARG A 159 -0.98 -16.01 1.83
C ARG A 159 -2.26 -15.40 2.42
N ILE A 160 -2.77 -14.35 1.79
CA ILE A 160 -4.03 -13.70 2.17
C ILE A 160 -5.20 -14.71 2.03
N ALA A 161 -5.26 -15.45 0.92
CA ALA A 161 -6.30 -16.44 0.68
C ALA A 161 -6.22 -17.63 1.65
N GLU A 162 -5.02 -18.17 1.91
CA GLU A 162 -4.80 -19.24 2.90
C GLU A 162 -5.23 -18.81 4.29
N ARG A 163 -4.87 -17.59 4.70
CA ARG A 163 -5.28 -17.03 5.99
C ARG A 163 -6.80 -16.89 6.08
N ALA A 164 -7.45 -16.41 5.02
CA ALA A 164 -8.90 -16.27 4.95
C ALA A 164 -9.65 -17.61 5.11
N LYS A 165 -9.15 -18.70 4.51
CA LYS A 165 -9.76 -20.05 4.62
C LYS A 165 -9.85 -20.56 6.06
N SER A 166 -8.95 -20.12 6.94
CA SER A 166 -8.89 -20.55 8.34
C SER A 166 -9.76 -19.70 9.29
N MET A 167 -10.42 -18.64 8.79
CA MET A 167 -11.19 -17.72 9.62
C MET A 167 -12.61 -18.23 9.88
N SER A 168 -13.15 -17.92 11.07
CA SER A 168 -14.59 -18.02 11.30
C SER A 168 -15.34 -17.02 10.41
N THR A 169 -16.63 -17.28 10.17
CA THR A 169 -17.49 -16.38 9.37
C THR A 169 -17.46 -14.94 9.88
N GLU A 170 -17.54 -14.74 11.20
CA GLU A 170 -17.51 -13.42 11.83
C GLU A 170 -16.16 -12.71 11.60
N LYS A 171 -15.05 -13.43 11.80
CA LYS A 171 -13.71 -12.88 11.57
C LYS A 171 -13.47 -12.58 10.09
N TYR A 172 -13.96 -13.43 9.20
CA TYR A 172 -13.88 -13.21 7.75
C TYR A 172 -14.64 -11.95 7.33
N LYS A 173 -15.82 -11.67 7.91
CA LYS A 173 -16.55 -10.42 7.64
C LYS A 173 -15.73 -9.18 8.01
N ARG A 174 -15.14 -9.17 9.20
CA ARG A 174 -14.27 -8.06 9.65
C ARG A 174 -13.00 -7.94 8.81
N PHE A 175 -12.40 -9.07 8.44
CA PHE A 175 -11.25 -9.11 7.54
C PHE A 175 -11.57 -8.56 6.15
N SER A 176 -12.74 -8.90 5.61
CA SER A 176 -13.20 -8.41 4.31
C SER A 176 -13.47 -6.91 4.36
N LEU A 177 -14.06 -6.43 5.46
CA LEU A 177 -14.24 -5.00 5.71
C LEU A 177 -12.90 -4.27 5.82
N ALA A 178 -11.95 -4.79 6.59
CA ALA A 178 -10.63 -4.18 6.73
C ALA A 178 -9.90 -4.03 5.38
N ARG A 179 -10.06 -5.01 4.48
CA ARG A 179 -9.51 -4.98 3.12
C ARG A 179 -10.15 -3.94 2.20
N SER A 180 -11.36 -3.46 2.50
CA SER A 180 -12.03 -2.46 1.67
C SER A 180 -11.69 -1.02 2.05
N TYR A 181 -11.03 -0.80 3.18
CA TYR A 181 -10.50 0.51 3.54
C TYR A 181 -9.22 0.83 2.77
N SER A 182 -9.01 2.10 2.44
CA SER A 182 -7.74 2.65 1.98
C SER A 182 -7.64 4.11 2.40
N PHE A 183 -6.55 4.80 2.07
CA PHE A 183 -6.42 6.21 2.43
C PHE A 183 -7.44 7.11 1.72
N VAL A 184 -8.03 6.65 0.61
CA VAL A 184 -9.02 7.43 -0.17
C VAL A 184 -10.40 6.76 -0.24
N ARG A 185 -10.58 5.62 0.46
CA ARG A 185 -11.82 4.84 0.47
C ARG A 185 -12.24 4.41 1.86
N SER A 186 -13.54 4.52 2.15
CA SER A 186 -14.17 4.04 3.37
C SER A 186 -15.12 2.90 3.03
N LYS A 187 -14.91 1.72 3.63
CA LYS A 187 -15.72 0.51 3.39
C LYS A 187 -15.82 0.09 1.91
N GLY A 188 -14.84 0.43 1.08
CA GLY A 188 -14.80 0.13 -0.36
C GLY A 188 -15.21 1.29 -1.26
N ASN A 189 -15.95 2.26 -0.73
CA ASN A 189 -16.46 3.38 -1.49
C ASN A 189 -15.49 4.56 -1.44
N PHE A 190 -15.36 5.26 -2.57
CA PHE A 190 -14.61 6.50 -2.62
C PHE A 190 -15.22 7.53 -1.65
N SER A 191 -14.37 8.32 -1.01
CA SER A 191 -14.82 9.37 -0.10
C SER A 191 -13.96 10.62 -0.28
N GLN A 192 -14.62 11.74 -0.61
CA GLN A 192 -13.96 13.04 -0.69
C GLN A 192 -13.34 13.46 0.65
N GLU A 193 -13.99 13.13 1.76
CA GLU A 193 -13.44 13.34 3.11
C GLU A 193 -12.12 12.56 3.29
N TYR A 194 -12.07 11.31 2.85
CA TYR A 194 -10.86 10.49 2.96
C TYR A 194 -9.77 10.98 2.02
N LEU A 195 -10.11 11.36 0.78
CA LEU A 195 -9.17 11.94 -0.16
C LEU A 195 -8.49 13.21 0.41
N GLN A 196 -9.28 14.11 0.98
CA GLN A 196 -8.76 15.35 1.58
C GLN A 196 -8.04 15.12 2.90
N GLY A 197 -8.49 14.16 3.71
CA GLY A 197 -7.78 13.73 4.91
C GLY A 197 -6.40 13.16 4.57
N PHE A 198 -6.31 12.32 3.54
CA PHE A 198 -5.05 11.76 3.06
C PHE A 198 -4.11 12.82 2.54
N ARG A 199 -4.61 13.70 1.67
CA ARG A 199 -3.86 14.85 1.16
C ARG A 199 -3.25 15.68 2.28
N SER A 200 -4.08 16.04 3.27
CA SER A 200 -3.65 16.83 4.43
C SER A 200 -2.59 16.08 5.25
N SER A 201 -2.76 14.76 5.42
CA SER A 201 -1.84 13.93 6.21
C SER A 201 -0.45 13.82 5.60
N ILE A 202 -0.35 13.88 4.26
CA ILE A 202 0.92 13.77 3.52
C ILE A 202 1.46 15.13 3.05
N ASP A 203 0.86 16.25 3.51
CA ASP A 203 1.20 17.62 3.11
C ASP A 203 1.20 17.84 1.58
N ALA A 204 0.29 17.18 0.86
CA ALA A 204 0.17 17.34 -0.60
C ALA A 204 -0.56 18.64 -0.96
N PRO A 205 -0.01 19.49 -1.83
CA PRO A 205 -0.59 20.81 -2.11
C PRO A 205 -1.83 20.77 -3.00
N GLU A 206 -2.61 21.86 -2.98
CA GLU A 206 -3.37 22.50 -4.09
C GLU A 206 -3.36 21.78 -5.46
N SER A 207 -2.15 21.71 -6.01
CA SER A 207 -1.91 21.33 -7.40
C SER A 207 -1.95 19.83 -7.65
N PHE A 208 -1.95 18.98 -6.61
CA PHE A 208 -2.09 17.54 -6.74
C PHE A 208 -3.56 17.20 -6.98
N ASP A 209 -3.85 16.74 -8.19
CA ASP A 209 -5.18 16.30 -8.57
C ASP A 209 -5.49 14.88 -8.05
N ARG A 210 -6.73 14.45 -8.30
CA ARG A 210 -7.25 13.14 -7.88
C ARG A 210 -6.38 11.99 -8.40
N ASP A 211 -5.80 12.12 -9.58
CA ASP A 211 -4.93 11.09 -10.17
C ASP A 211 -3.65 10.91 -9.35
N LEU A 212 -2.94 12.01 -9.08
CA LEU A 212 -1.74 11.97 -8.25
C LEU A 212 -2.04 11.46 -6.84
N LEU A 213 -3.16 11.86 -6.23
CA LEU A 213 -3.54 11.38 -4.90
C LEU A 213 -3.89 9.87 -4.90
N ASN A 214 -4.52 9.36 -5.95
CA ASN A 214 -4.76 7.92 -6.10
C ASN A 214 -3.47 7.12 -6.30
N LEU A 215 -2.51 7.64 -7.07
CA LEU A 215 -1.19 7.02 -7.23
C LEU A 215 -0.41 7.01 -5.91
N LEU A 216 -0.48 8.11 -5.15
CA LEU A 216 0.11 8.18 -3.81
C LEU A 216 -0.57 7.21 -2.83
N ASN A 217 -1.89 7.04 -2.91
CA ASN A 217 -2.61 6.02 -2.14
C ASN A 217 -2.11 4.62 -2.49
N PHE A 218 -1.94 4.29 -3.78
CA PHE A 218 -1.33 3.03 -4.17
C PHE A 218 0.07 2.86 -3.57
N CYS A 219 0.92 3.90 -3.65
CA CYS A 219 2.28 3.86 -3.08
C CYS A 219 2.22 3.58 -1.57
N ALA A 220 1.36 4.28 -0.83
CA ALA A 220 1.21 4.11 0.62
C ALA A 220 0.74 2.70 1.00
N LEU A 221 -0.24 2.15 0.27
CA LEU A 221 -0.69 0.77 0.47
C LEU A 221 0.43 -0.24 0.17
N GLU A 222 1.16 -0.08 -0.93
CA GLU A 222 2.26 -0.96 -1.28
C GLU A 222 3.39 -0.91 -0.24
N MET A 223 3.68 0.28 0.32
CA MET A 223 4.61 0.44 1.42
C MET A 223 4.16 -0.30 2.68
N LEU A 224 2.88 -0.19 3.05
CA LEU A 224 2.29 -0.95 4.16
C LEU A 224 2.47 -2.45 3.93
N TYR A 225 2.07 -2.96 2.76
CA TYR A 225 2.23 -4.38 2.43
C TYR A 225 3.68 -4.83 2.58
N VAL A 226 4.64 -4.11 1.99
CA VAL A 226 6.06 -4.48 2.05
C VAL A 226 6.58 -4.46 3.48
N LEU A 227 6.23 -3.46 4.28
CA LEU A 227 6.67 -3.34 5.67
C LEU A 227 6.11 -4.48 6.53
N ILE A 228 4.80 -4.75 6.43
CA ILE A 228 4.13 -5.79 7.21
C ILE A 228 4.62 -7.18 6.79
N GLU A 229 4.78 -7.43 5.49
CA GLU A 229 5.30 -8.71 4.99
C GLU A 229 6.74 -8.97 5.45
N ARG A 230 7.58 -7.94 5.49
CA ARG A 230 8.94 -8.05 6.02
C ARG A 230 8.94 -8.33 7.51
N ALA A 231 8.15 -7.59 8.29
CA ALA A 231 8.04 -7.78 9.73
C ALA A 231 7.54 -9.19 10.08
N ASP A 232 6.50 -9.65 9.38
CA ASP A 232 5.97 -11.01 9.54
C ASP A 232 6.99 -12.09 9.13
N LYS A 233 7.77 -11.86 8.07
CA LYS A 233 8.85 -12.77 7.67
C LYS A 233 9.94 -12.88 8.74
N ILE A 234 10.35 -11.76 9.34
CA ILE A 234 11.34 -11.73 10.43
C ILE A 234 10.80 -12.53 11.63
N ARG A 235 9.58 -12.21 12.07
CA ARG A 235 8.89 -12.91 13.16
C ARG A 235 8.81 -14.42 12.92
N ARG A 236 8.42 -14.86 11.72
CA ARG A 236 8.35 -16.28 11.37
C ARG A 236 9.71 -16.97 11.38
N ALA A 237 10.77 -16.28 10.96
CA ALA A 237 12.13 -16.82 11.00
C ALA A 237 12.60 -17.03 12.45
N GLU A 238 12.28 -16.11 13.36
CA GLU A 238 12.58 -16.25 14.79
C GLU A 238 11.80 -17.41 15.43
N LEU A 239 10.50 -17.52 15.11
CA LEU A 239 9.65 -18.61 15.59
C LEU A 239 10.06 -19.98 15.02
N GLY A 240 10.51 -20.05 13.77
CA GLY A 240 11.05 -21.28 13.19
C GLY A 240 12.33 -21.77 13.86
N ASN A 241 13.10 -20.85 14.46
CA ASN A 241 14.30 -21.15 15.23
C ASN A 241 14.00 -21.51 16.70
N MET A 242 12.82 -21.17 17.21
CA MET A 242 12.34 -21.59 18.53
C MET A 242 11.43 -22.81 18.36
N ALA A 243 12.01 -24.00 18.46
CA ALA A 243 11.24 -25.24 18.42
C ALA A 243 10.11 -25.19 19.47
N THR A 244 8.89 -25.43 18.99
CA THR A 244 7.63 -25.70 19.71
C THR A 244 6.81 -24.51 20.23
N ASN A 245 5.57 -24.45 19.72
CA ASN A 245 4.35 -24.10 20.45
C ASN A 245 4.13 -22.63 20.88
N THR A 246 4.24 -21.68 19.94
CA THR A 246 3.69 -20.34 20.14
C THR A 246 2.58 -20.05 19.14
N LYS A 247 1.35 -19.89 19.65
CA LYS A 247 0.20 -19.36 18.91
C LYS A 247 0.62 -18.09 18.16
N PHE A 248 0.14 -17.91 16.93
CA PHE A 248 0.37 -16.71 16.11
C PHE A 248 -0.13 -15.44 16.84
N GLY A 249 0.76 -14.84 17.64
CA GLY A 249 0.53 -13.57 18.32
C GLY A 249 0.77 -12.37 17.41
N ALA A 250 0.45 -11.19 17.93
CA ALA A 250 0.68 -9.92 17.24
C ALA A 250 2.15 -9.75 16.85
N ILE A 251 2.39 -9.07 15.73
CA ILE A 251 3.75 -8.69 15.33
C ILE A 251 4.25 -7.61 16.30
N GLN A 252 5.39 -7.89 16.96
CA GLN A 252 6.01 -6.97 17.91
C GLN A 252 6.71 -5.80 17.20
N LEU A 253 6.90 -4.69 17.93
CA LEU A 253 7.50 -3.47 17.42
C LEU A 253 8.90 -3.69 16.85
N GLU A 254 9.71 -4.53 17.50
CA GLU A 254 11.08 -4.83 17.06
C GLU A 254 11.12 -5.40 15.63
N HIS A 255 10.12 -6.21 15.25
CA HIS A 255 10.03 -6.75 13.89
C HIS A 255 9.75 -5.65 12.86
N TYR A 256 8.89 -4.69 13.21
CA TYR A 256 8.58 -3.55 12.34
C TYR A 256 9.77 -2.60 12.21
N GLN A 257 10.49 -2.32 13.30
CA GLN A 257 11.72 -1.55 13.29
C GLN A 257 12.81 -2.22 12.44
N ALA A 258 12.99 -3.54 12.60
CA ALA A 258 13.92 -4.32 11.79
C ALA A 258 13.50 -4.36 10.30
N ALA A 259 12.20 -4.40 10.01
CA ALA A 259 11.68 -4.39 8.64
C ALA A 259 11.84 -3.02 7.93
N ALA A 260 11.76 -1.93 8.70
CA ALA A 260 11.95 -0.56 8.23
C ALA A 260 13.44 -0.18 8.09
N ALA A 261 14.34 -0.90 8.74
CA ALA A 261 15.77 -0.64 8.65
C ALA A 261 16.29 -0.80 7.21
N PRO A 262 17.23 0.07 6.76
CA PRO A 262 17.86 -0.09 5.45
C PRO A 262 18.51 -1.46 5.34
N VAL A 263 18.27 -2.15 4.22
CA VAL A 263 18.89 -3.45 3.92
C VAL A 263 20.38 -3.21 3.66
N GLY A 264 21.19 -3.19 4.72
CA GLY A 264 22.64 -3.03 4.61
C GLY A 264 23.34 -2.18 5.67
N LYS A 265 23.31 -2.60 6.93
CA LYS A 265 24.56 -2.70 7.72
C LYS A 265 24.51 -4.06 8.40
N LYS A 266 25.48 -4.93 8.08
CA LYS A 266 25.75 -6.11 8.91
C LYS A 266 25.94 -5.57 10.34
N SER A 267 25.01 -5.86 11.23
CA SER A 267 25.29 -5.75 12.66
C SER A 267 26.46 -6.69 12.90
N SER A 268 27.61 -6.11 13.24
CA SER A 268 28.73 -6.86 13.78
C SER A 268 28.20 -7.54 15.05
N VAL A 269 27.83 -8.81 14.93
CA VAL A 269 27.65 -9.69 16.08
C VAL A 269 29.02 -9.74 16.74
N THR A 270 29.19 -8.92 17.77
CA THR A 270 30.30 -9.04 18.71
C THR A 270 30.20 -10.43 19.32
N SER A 271 31.14 -11.27 18.95
CA SER A 271 31.32 -12.59 19.55
C SER A 271 31.50 -12.41 21.06
N PRO A 272 30.92 -13.27 21.92
CA PRO A 272 31.17 -13.20 23.35
C PRO A 272 32.67 -13.47 23.62
N PRO A 273 33.27 -12.80 24.63
CA PRO A 273 34.68 -13.00 24.94
C PRO A 273 34.92 -14.44 25.39
N ALA A 274 35.90 -15.08 24.76
CA ALA A 274 36.35 -16.43 25.08
C ALA A 274 36.69 -16.55 26.57
N LYS A 275 36.00 -17.47 27.27
CA LYS A 275 36.35 -17.87 28.64
C LYS A 275 37.79 -18.40 28.65
N LYS A 276 38.69 -17.68 29.33
CA LYS A 276 40.02 -18.19 29.69
C LYS A 276 39.85 -19.47 30.50
N ARG A 277 40.22 -20.61 29.92
CA ARG A 277 40.48 -21.86 30.65
C ARG A 277 41.60 -21.59 31.66
N ARG A 278 41.28 -21.57 32.95
CA ARG A 278 42.27 -21.77 34.01
C ARG A 278 42.72 -23.23 33.93
N LYS A 279 44.00 -23.44 33.66
CA LYS A 279 44.67 -24.71 33.94
C LYS A 279 44.73 -24.88 35.45
N GLN A 280 44.20 -26.00 35.95
CA GLN A 280 44.75 -26.71 37.10
C GLN A 280 45.34 -28.00 36.55
#